data_AF-A0A168KX45-F1
#
_entry.id   AF-A0A168KX45-F1
#
_cell.length_a   1.000
_cell.length_b   1.000
_cell.length_c   1.000
_cell.angle_alpha   90.00
_cell.angle_beta   90.00
_cell.angle_gamma   90.00
#
_symmetry.space_group_name_H-M   'P 1'
#
loop_
_entity.id
_entity.type
_entity.pdbx_description
1 polymer ?
#
loop_
_entity_poly.entity_id
_entity_poly.type
_entity_poly.pdbx_seq_one_letter_code
_entity_poly.pdbx_strand_id
1 'polypeptide(L)'
;VDSTFKTNRLNCELFGVIANINGAGFPIAYFLFKHGRSVDSALVSQQCKVPALLLFFGALKAKRLEPLSMFCDKDPAEISAITTTWGEHTVRLCLWHLNRAVDKKLAAKRGRLGQIYDAEAAHAEFDFVDTQFLPHINNNNNEANVIICVAARRKEIKAVMHRHYCYHSLIPQDTTFKIASQIHHDSVKEMYNFCVEHQLSDAWAYLYRRWYTANMWKLWARSVVEHIPNAKSTMMIESHWRVLKRNHLYLNNQPRLDYLVYVIIQKQCTDLLYGCGFL
;
A
#
# COMPACT_ATOMS: atom_id res chain seq x y z
N VAL A 1 2.62 -9.39 -1.96
CA VAL A 1 3.37 -9.21 -3.22
C VAL A 1 4.09 -7.88 -3.14
N ASP A 2 5.27 -7.82 -3.71
CA ASP A 2 6.08 -6.62 -3.80
C ASP A 2 7.11 -6.85 -4.91
N SER A 3 7.72 -5.77 -5.38
CA SER A 3 8.72 -5.81 -6.44
C SER A 3 10.01 -5.13 -6.01
N THR A 4 11.09 -5.44 -6.72
CA THR A 4 12.36 -4.79 -6.44
C THR A 4 13.22 -4.63 -7.68
N PHE A 5 13.95 -3.51 -7.73
CA PHE A 5 14.85 -3.15 -8.82
C PHE A 5 16.32 -3.38 -8.46
N LYS A 6 17.19 -3.22 -9.46
CA LYS A 6 18.66 -3.36 -9.33
C LYS A 6 19.09 -4.74 -8.85
N THR A 7 18.42 -5.79 -9.34
CA THR A 7 18.73 -7.19 -9.03
C THR A 7 19.38 -7.95 -10.18
N ASN A 8 19.45 -7.37 -11.38
CA ASN A 8 20.00 -8.04 -12.57
C ASN A 8 20.48 -7.01 -13.61
N ARG A 9 21.40 -7.42 -14.50
CA ARG A 9 21.96 -6.55 -15.57
C ARG A 9 20.95 -6.12 -16.62
N LEU A 10 19.84 -6.86 -16.75
CA LEU A 10 18.81 -6.57 -17.76
C LEU A 10 17.83 -5.49 -17.30
N ASN A 11 18.01 -4.94 -16.09
CA ASN A 11 17.11 -3.97 -15.47
C ASN A 11 15.66 -4.45 -15.38
N CYS A 12 15.46 -5.77 -15.32
CA CYS A 12 14.15 -6.33 -15.05
C CYS A 12 13.76 -6.01 -13.60
N GLU A 13 12.51 -5.64 -13.40
CA GLU A 13 11.87 -5.59 -12.09
C GLU A 13 11.58 -7.03 -11.65
N LEU A 14 12.01 -7.38 -10.43
CA LEU A 14 11.77 -8.70 -9.85
C LEU A 14 10.59 -8.62 -8.90
N PHE A 15 9.47 -9.24 -9.26
CA PHE A 15 8.33 -9.49 -8.40
C PHE A 15 8.52 -10.78 -7.61
N GLY A 16 7.94 -10.79 -6.42
CA GLY A 16 7.80 -11.99 -5.61
C GLY A 16 6.43 -12.07 -4.96
N VAL A 17 6.03 -13.30 -4.65
CA VAL A 17 4.86 -13.57 -3.81
C VAL A 17 5.34 -14.42 -2.64
N ILE A 18 5.12 -13.92 -1.44
CA ILE A 18 5.36 -14.65 -0.19
C ILE A 18 4.01 -14.97 0.43
N ALA A 19 3.75 -16.26 0.63
CA ALA A 19 2.62 -16.75 1.40
C ALA A 19 2.90 -16.58 2.90
N ASN A 20 1.93 -16.05 3.65
CA ASN A 20 1.95 -16.05 5.11
C ASN A 20 1.15 -17.24 5.61
N ILE A 21 1.81 -18.18 6.30
CA ILE A 21 1.14 -19.30 6.96
C ILE A 21 1.58 -19.29 8.42
N ASN A 22 0.63 -19.06 9.33
CA ASN A 22 0.87 -19.02 10.77
C ASN A 22 2.03 -18.09 11.22
N GLY A 23 2.21 -16.96 10.53
CA GLY A 23 3.26 -15.98 10.83
C GLY A 23 4.60 -16.26 10.14
N ALA A 24 4.76 -17.42 9.50
CA ALA A 24 5.93 -17.74 8.68
C ALA A 24 5.70 -17.34 7.21
N GLY A 25 6.76 -16.83 6.58
CA GLY A 25 6.74 -16.36 5.20
C GLY A 25 7.44 -17.34 4.25
N PHE A 26 6.70 -17.86 3.26
CA PHE A 26 7.24 -18.78 2.26
C PHE A 26 7.19 -18.15 0.87
N PRO A 27 8.32 -17.97 0.15
CA PRO A 27 8.29 -17.53 -1.24
C PRO A 27 7.66 -18.63 -2.11
N ILE A 28 6.57 -18.30 -2.78
CA ILE A 28 5.81 -19.25 -3.61
C ILE A 28 5.92 -18.96 -5.11
N ALA A 29 6.32 -17.74 -5.48
CA ALA A 29 6.45 -17.37 -6.88
C ALA A 29 7.37 -16.16 -7.07
N TYR A 30 8.04 -16.13 -8.22
CA TYR A 30 8.81 -15.00 -8.71
C TYR A 30 8.38 -14.68 -10.14
N PHE A 31 8.47 -13.40 -10.49
CA PHE A 31 8.15 -12.93 -11.83
C PHE A 31 9.12 -11.82 -12.23
N LEU A 32 9.76 -11.97 -13.38
CA LEU A 32 10.68 -10.99 -13.93
C LEU A 32 9.97 -10.17 -15.00
N PHE A 33 9.78 -8.88 -14.72
CA PHE A 33 9.14 -7.96 -15.64
C PHE A 33 10.18 -7.04 -16.28
N LYS A 34 10.25 -7.05 -17.62
CA LYS A 34 11.10 -6.13 -18.36
C LYS A 34 10.26 -4.97 -18.86
N HIS A 35 10.60 -3.77 -18.40
CA HIS A 35 9.98 -2.55 -18.91
C HIS A 35 10.36 -2.35 -20.39
N GLY A 36 9.37 -2.04 -21.22
CA GLY A 36 9.61 -1.67 -22.62
C GLY A 36 10.46 -0.40 -22.71
N ARG A 37 11.43 -0.36 -23.63
CA ARG A 37 12.20 0.85 -23.96
C ARG A 37 11.37 1.77 -24.86
N SER A 38 10.17 2.18 -24.44
CA SER A 38 9.49 3.26 -25.16
C SER A 38 9.97 4.59 -24.61
N VAL A 39 10.60 5.35 -25.48
CA VAL A 39 10.69 6.81 -25.37
C VAL A 39 9.25 7.32 -25.25
N ASP A 40 9.02 8.21 -24.29
CA ASP A 40 7.80 9.00 -24.09
C ASP A 40 6.48 8.26 -23.83
N SER A 41 6.30 7.82 -22.58
CA SER A 41 5.10 8.07 -21.75
C SER A 41 5.01 7.07 -20.60
N ALA A 42 4.91 7.56 -19.36
CA ALA A 42 4.66 6.74 -18.17
C ALA A 42 3.33 5.93 -18.25
N LEU A 43 2.43 6.27 -19.17
CA LEU A 43 1.18 5.54 -19.41
C LEU A 43 1.41 4.21 -20.14
N VAL A 44 2.36 4.14 -21.08
CA VAL A 44 2.60 2.93 -21.89
C VAL A 44 3.29 1.84 -21.06
N SER A 45 4.20 2.22 -20.15
CA SER A 45 4.83 1.26 -19.22
C SER A 45 3.84 0.69 -18.22
N GLN A 46 2.87 1.47 -17.75
CA GLN A 46 1.74 0.99 -16.93
C GLN A 46 0.80 0.08 -17.71
N GLN A 47 0.56 0.36 -19.00
CA GLN A 47 -0.31 -0.44 -19.87
C GLN A 47 0.21 -1.87 -20.10
N CYS A 48 1.52 -2.11 -20.08
CA CYS A 48 2.07 -3.47 -20.21
C CYS A 48 2.16 -4.23 -18.88
N LYS A 49 2.20 -3.51 -17.74
CA LYS A 49 2.36 -4.13 -16.41
C LYS A 49 1.08 -4.86 -15.98
N VAL A 50 -0.09 -4.26 -16.20
CA VAL A 50 -1.38 -4.87 -15.83
C VAL A 50 -1.59 -6.23 -16.53
N PRO A 51 -1.51 -6.36 -17.87
CA PRO A 51 -1.67 -7.65 -18.54
C PRO A 51 -0.65 -8.70 -18.08
N ALA A 52 0.60 -8.29 -17.84
CA ALA A 52 1.63 -9.23 -17.39
C ALA A 52 1.38 -9.74 -15.96
N LEU A 53 0.95 -8.87 -15.05
CA LEU A 53 0.52 -9.27 -13.70
C LEU A 53 -0.74 -10.14 -13.74
N LEU A 54 -1.70 -9.85 -14.61
CA LEU A 54 -2.89 -10.69 -14.80
C LEU A 54 -2.52 -12.11 -15.27
N LEU A 55 -1.58 -12.25 -16.21
CA LEU A 55 -1.09 -13.57 -16.63
C LEU A 55 -0.36 -14.29 -15.48
N PHE A 56 0.50 -13.57 -14.76
CA PHE A 56 1.24 -14.13 -13.63
C PHE A 56 0.30 -14.60 -12.52
N PHE A 57 -0.61 -13.74 -12.07
CA PHE A 57 -1.60 -14.06 -11.03
C PHE A 57 -2.63 -15.09 -11.50
N GLY A 58 -3.05 -15.05 -12.76
CA GLY A 58 -3.89 -16.08 -13.38
C GLY A 58 -3.23 -17.46 -13.34
N ALA A 59 -1.92 -17.55 -13.61
CA ALA A 59 -1.19 -18.81 -13.49
C ALA A 59 -1.12 -19.31 -12.03
N LEU A 60 -1.01 -18.42 -11.04
CA LEU A 60 -1.08 -18.79 -9.62
C LEU A 60 -2.47 -19.27 -9.22
N LYS A 61 -3.53 -18.59 -9.69
CA LYS A 61 -4.92 -19.01 -9.46
C LYS A 61 -5.22 -20.37 -10.10
N ALA A 62 -4.71 -20.63 -11.30
CA ALA A 62 -4.80 -21.94 -11.96
C ALA A 62 -4.09 -23.05 -11.17
N LYS A 63 -3.07 -22.71 -10.38
CA LYS A 63 -2.40 -23.60 -9.42
C LYS A 63 -3.10 -23.66 -8.05
N ARG A 64 -4.36 -23.21 -7.97
CA ARG A 64 -5.22 -23.20 -6.76
C ARG A 64 -4.70 -22.32 -5.63
N LEU A 65 -3.98 -21.25 -5.94
CA LEU A 65 -3.68 -20.23 -4.95
C LEU A 65 -4.94 -19.39 -4.66
N GLU A 66 -5.49 -19.54 -3.46
CA GLU A 66 -6.68 -18.83 -2.97
C GLU A 66 -6.35 -18.05 -1.69
N PRO A 67 -5.81 -16.82 -1.82
CA PRO A 67 -5.43 -16.03 -0.66
C PRO A 67 -6.65 -15.36 -0.02
N LEU A 68 -6.77 -15.43 1.31
CA LEU A 68 -7.75 -14.65 2.07
C LEU A 68 -7.51 -13.14 1.91
N SER A 69 -6.24 -12.73 1.85
CA SER A 69 -5.83 -11.35 1.58
C SER A 69 -4.46 -11.31 0.93
N MET A 70 -4.25 -10.35 0.04
CA MET A 70 -2.97 -10.06 -0.60
C MET A 70 -2.58 -8.62 -0.34
N PHE A 71 -1.46 -8.46 0.37
CA PHE A 71 -0.86 -7.15 0.62
C PHE A 71 0.03 -6.72 -0.54
N CYS A 72 -0.11 -5.47 -1.00
CA CYS A 72 0.67 -4.84 -2.07
C CYS A 72 1.04 -3.39 -1.74
N ASP A 73 1.91 -2.78 -2.55
CA ASP A 73 2.12 -1.33 -2.51
C ASP A 73 0.88 -0.61 -3.11
N LYS A 74 0.82 0.72 -2.98
CA LYS A 74 -0.20 1.56 -3.64
C LYS A 74 0.13 1.75 -5.12
N ASP A 75 0.36 0.64 -5.83
CA ASP A 75 0.58 0.58 -7.27
C ASP A 75 -0.74 0.23 -7.99
N PRO A 76 -1.25 1.09 -8.89
CA PRO A 76 -2.51 0.82 -9.59
C PRO A 76 -2.51 -0.49 -10.38
N ALA A 77 -1.36 -0.91 -10.92
CA ALA A 77 -1.29 -2.14 -11.69
C ALA A 77 -1.40 -3.39 -10.81
N GLU A 78 -0.72 -3.42 -9.67
CA GLU A 78 -0.89 -4.48 -8.66
C GLU A 78 -2.32 -4.53 -8.11
N ILE A 79 -2.88 -3.38 -7.74
CA ILE A 79 -4.26 -3.30 -7.23
C ILE A 79 -5.25 -3.86 -8.24
N SER A 80 -5.16 -3.41 -9.50
CA SER A 80 -6.03 -3.86 -10.58
C SER A 80 -5.89 -5.36 -10.86
N ALA A 81 -4.66 -5.87 -10.93
CA ALA A 81 -4.42 -7.27 -11.25
C ALA A 81 -4.87 -8.22 -10.14
N ILE A 82 -4.64 -7.88 -8.87
CA ILE A 82 -5.14 -8.68 -7.72
C ILE A 82 -6.67 -8.66 -7.69
N THR A 83 -7.27 -7.47 -7.80
CA THR A 83 -8.73 -7.29 -7.78
C THR A 83 -9.41 -8.10 -8.87
N THR A 84 -8.87 -8.05 -10.09
CA THR A 84 -9.41 -8.80 -11.23
C THR A 84 -9.24 -10.31 -11.05
N THR A 85 -8.14 -10.75 -10.44
CA THR A 85 -7.85 -12.19 -10.31
C THR A 85 -8.62 -12.85 -9.16
N TRP A 86 -8.71 -12.21 -7.99
CA TRP A 86 -9.28 -12.82 -6.78
C TRP A 86 -10.47 -12.06 -6.16
N GLY A 87 -10.77 -10.84 -6.61
CA GLY A 87 -11.89 -10.03 -6.13
C GLY A 87 -11.47 -8.80 -5.32
N GLU A 88 -12.40 -7.85 -5.15
CA GLU A 88 -12.13 -6.55 -4.52
C GLU A 88 -11.74 -6.64 -3.03
N HIS A 89 -12.19 -7.68 -2.32
CA HIS A 89 -11.90 -7.85 -0.89
C HIS A 89 -10.56 -8.54 -0.63
N THR A 90 -9.91 -9.07 -1.67
CA THR A 90 -8.61 -9.75 -1.53
C THR A 90 -7.47 -8.75 -1.47
N VAL A 91 -7.52 -7.66 -2.25
CA VAL A 91 -6.43 -6.67 -2.32
C VAL A 91 -6.37 -5.83 -1.04
N ARG A 92 -5.20 -5.72 -0.43
CA ARG A 92 -4.96 -4.87 0.74
C ARG A 92 -3.69 -4.04 0.56
N LEU A 93 -3.71 -2.78 0.97
CA LEU A 93 -2.53 -1.95 0.98
C LEU A 93 -1.65 -2.29 2.19
N CYS A 94 -0.34 -2.35 1.96
CA CYS A 94 0.64 -2.46 3.01
C CYS A 94 0.58 -1.23 3.93
N LEU A 95 0.43 -1.45 5.25
CA LEU A 95 0.36 -0.38 6.24
C LEU A 95 1.63 0.49 6.28
N TRP A 96 2.80 -0.10 6.02
CA TRP A 96 4.06 0.67 5.94
C TRP A 96 4.05 1.62 4.75
N HIS A 97 3.67 1.14 3.56
CA HIS A 97 3.54 1.95 2.36
C HIS A 97 2.47 3.03 2.51
N LEU A 98 1.35 2.73 3.18
CA LEU A 98 0.34 3.71 3.56
C LEU A 98 0.95 4.83 4.40
N ASN A 99 1.62 4.48 5.51
CA ASN A 99 2.22 5.46 6.42
C ASN A 99 3.28 6.32 5.71
N ARG A 100 4.10 5.70 4.86
CA ARG A 100 5.11 6.39 4.06
C ARG A 100 4.48 7.35 3.05
N ALA A 101 3.41 6.94 2.38
CA ALA A 101 2.71 7.78 1.41
C ALA A 101 2.03 8.99 2.08
N VAL A 102 1.41 8.79 3.24
CA VAL A 102 0.82 9.86 4.07
C VAL A 102 1.89 10.84 4.51
N ASP A 103 2.98 10.35 5.12
CA ASP A 103 4.05 11.20 5.64
C ASP A 103 4.70 12.02 4.53
N LYS A 104 5.06 11.36 3.41
CA LYS A 104 5.66 12.01 2.24
C LYS A 104 4.76 13.10 1.68
N LYS A 105 3.45 12.84 1.56
CA LYS A 105 2.53 13.82 0.99
C LYS A 105 2.32 14.99 1.93
N LEU A 106 2.05 14.73 3.21
CA LEU A 106 1.81 15.79 4.21
C LEU A 106 3.06 16.63 4.51
N ALA A 107 4.27 16.08 4.29
CA ALA A 107 5.51 16.83 4.37
C ALA A 107 5.79 17.70 3.13
N ALA A 108 5.03 17.51 2.04
CA ALA A 108 5.23 18.29 0.83
C ALA A 108 4.77 19.74 1.03
N LYS A 109 5.35 20.63 0.23
CA LYS A 109 4.89 22.01 0.09
C LYS A 109 3.44 22.05 -0.40
N ARG A 110 2.68 23.05 0.06
CA ARG A 110 1.32 23.34 -0.42
C ARG A 110 1.38 23.59 -1.92
N GLY A 111 0.90 22.62 -2.69
CA GLY A 111 0.71 22.74 -4.13
C GLY A 111 -0.73 23.13 -4.47
N ARG A 112 -1.14 22.89 -5.72
CA ARG A 112 -2.54 23.00 -6.17
C ARG A 112 -3.45 21.88 -5.60
N LEU A 113 -3.33 21.56 -4.31
CA LEU A 113 -4.20 20.57 -3.68
C LEU A 113 -5.64 21.07 -3.57
N GLY A 114 -5.83 22.39 -3.39
CA GLY A 114 -7.16 23.00 -3.33
C GLY A 114 -7.98 22.93 -4.61
N GLN A 115 -7.37 22.67 -5.78
CA GLN A 115 -8.10 22.62 -7.05
C GLN A 115 -8.88 21.31 -7.32
N ILE A 116 -8.87 20.34 -6.40
CA ILE A 116 -9.43 18.99 -6.68
C ILE A 116 -10.19 18.38 -5.48
N TYR A 117 -10.42 19.12 -4.41
CA TYR A 117 -11.29 18.65 -3.33
C TYR A 117 -12.71 19.14 -3.59
N ASP A 118 -13.65 18.21 -3.58
CA ASP A 118 -15.08 18.49 -3.73
C ASP A 118 -15.72 18.34 -2.35
N ALA A 119 -16.03 19.48 -1.74
CA ALA A 119 -16.60 19.53 -0.39
C ALA A 119 -18.06 19.07 -0.36
N GLU A 120 -18.80 19.29 -1.46
CA GLU A 120 -20.18 18.82 -1.60
C GLU A 120 -20.23 17.30 -1.72
N ALA A 121 -19.30 16.70 -2.49
CA ALA A 121 -19.18 15.25 -2.56
C ALA A 121 -18.81 14.64 -1.19
N ALA A 122 -17.91 15.30 -0.45
CA ALA A 122 -17.53 14.86 0.89
C ALA A 122 -18.68 14.96 1.90
N HIS A 123 -19.47 16.05 1.85
CA HIS A 123 -20.67 16.24 2.66
C HIS A 123 -21.77 15.24 2.29
N ALA A 124 -21.95 14.95 1.01
CA ALA A 124 -22.91 13.95 0.54
C ALA A 124 -22.54 12.53 1.00
N GLU A 125 -21.25 12.21 1.09
CA GLU A 125 -20.78 10.93 1.64
C GLU A 125 -20.83 10.91 3.18
N PHE A 126 -20.56 12.05 3.82
CA PHE A 126 -20.48 12.21 5.27
C PHE A 126 -21.10 13.56 5.71
N ASP A 127 -22.31 13.49 6.25
CA ASP A 127 -23.14 14.66 6.62
C ASP A 127 -22.48 15.64 7.62
N PHE A 128 -21.55 15.17 8.44
CA PHE A 128 -20.81 15.97 9.40
C PHE A 128 -19.67 16.81 8.78
N VAL A 129 -19.35 16.61 7.49
CA VAL A 129 -18.31 17.38 6.81
C VAL A 129 -18.85 18.76 6.46
N ASP A 130 -18.22 19.80 6.96
CA ASP A 130 -18.60 21.18 6.67
C ASP A 130 -18.10 21.58 5.28
N THR A 131 -19.00 22.07 4.43
CA THR A 131 -18.66 22.52 3.07
C THR A 131 -17.80 23.78 3.08
N GLN A 132 -17.74 24.50 4.20
CA GLN A 132 -16.89 25.68 4.39
C GLN A 132 -15.46 25.36 4.85
N PHE A 133 -15.18 24.13 5.28
CA PHE A 133 -13.84 23.71 5.69
C PHE A 133 -12.95 23.39 4.47
N LEU A 134 -12.59 24.44 3.73
CA LEU A 134 -11.93 24.34 2.43
C LEU A 134 -10.39 24.39 2.54
N PRO A 135 -9.67 23.63 1.70
CA PRO A 135 -8.22 23.73 1.57
C PRO A 135 -7.80 25.13 1.07
N HIS A 136 -6.57 25.52 1.37
CA HIS A 136 -6.07 26.84 0.96
C HIS A 136 -5.91 26.87 -0.57
N ILE A 137 -6.54 27.87 -1.22
CA ILE A 137 -6.36 28.11 -2.65
C ILE A 137 -5.10 28.98 -2.81
N ASN A 138 -4.01 28.34 -3.25
CA ASN A 138 -2.72 28.97 -3.40
C ASN A 138 -2.71 29.92 -4.62
N ASN A 139 -3.21 31.14 -4.46
CA ASN A 139 -3.27 32.15 -5.53
C ASN A 139 -2.00 33.02 -5.62
N ASN A 140 -1.15 33.03 -4.58
CA ASN A 140 0.04 33.87 -4.50
C ASN A 140 1.31 33.05 -4.22
N ASN A 141 2.38 33.32 -4.95
CA ASN A 141 3.66 32.59 -4.89
C ASN A 141 4.35 32.58 -3.49
N ASN A 142 3.93 33.44 -2.57
CA ASN A 142 4.51 33.53 -1.22
C ASN A 142 4.11 32.37 -0.28
N GLU A 143 2.95 31.73 -0.50
CA GLU A 143 2.47 30.60 0.32
C GLU A 143 2.90 29.23 -0.21
N ALA A 144 3.49 29.18 -1.42
CA ALA A 144 4.01 27.96 -2.04
C ALA A 144 5.14 27.28 -1.24
N ASN A 145 5.74 27.97 -0.26
CA ASN A 145 6.79 27.42 0.62
C ASN A 145 6.26 26.80 1.92
N VAL A 146 4.98 26.97 2.26
CA VAL A 146 4.39 26.39 3.47
C VAL A 146 4.12 24.90 3.24
N ILE A 147 4.53 24.04 4.18
CA ILE A 147 4.23 22.59 4.12
C ILE A 147 2.76 22.33 4.53
N ILE A 148 2.17 21.25 4.02
CA ILE A 148 0.76 20.91 4.32
C ILE A 148 0.55 20.71 5.83
N CYS A 149 1.47 20.01 6.48
CA CYS A 149 1.32 19.64 7.89
C CYS A 149 2.70 19.46 8.53
N VAL A 150 2.90 20.04 9.71
CA VAL A 150 4.16 19.95 10.47
C VAL A 150 4.41 18.54 11.00
N ALA A 151 5.67 18.20 11.28
CA ALA A 151 6.07 16.83 11.65
C ALA A 151 5.34 16.27 12.88
N ALA A 152 5.09 17.09 13.91
CA ALA A 152 4.34 16.69 15.10
C ALA A 152 2.92 16.24 14.73
N ARG A 153 2.17 17.08 14.02
CA ARG A 153 0.81 16.76 13.55
C ARG A 153 0.76 15.58 12.60
N ARG A 154 1.77 15.39 11.74
CA ARG A 154 1.86 14.17 10.90
C ARG A 154 2.01 12.89 11.73
N LYS A 155 2.74 12.95 12.86
CA LYS A 155 2.89 11.81 13.76
C LYS A 155 1.54 11.44 14.40
N GLU A 156 0.77 12.43 14.84
CA GLU A 156 -0.58 12.25 15.38
C GLU A 156 -1.55 11.67 14.34
N ILE A 157 -1.58 12.24 13.12
CA ILE A 157 -2.39 11.72 12.01
C ILE A 157 -2.08 10.24 11.75
N LYS A 158 -0.79 9.86 11.68
CA LYS A 158 -0.39 8.46 11.48
C LYS A 158 -0.83 7.55 12.64
N ALA A 159 -0.82 8.05 13.88
CA ALA A 159 -1.30 7.29 15.03
C ALA A 159 -2.81 7.03 14.95
N VAL A 160 -3.58 8.05 14.58
CA VAL A 160 -5.03 7.94 14.33
C VAL A 160 -5.29 6.94 13.18
N MET A 161 -4.62 7.09 12.04
CA MET A 161 -4.76 6.16 10.91
C MET A 161 -4.36 4.72 11.27
N HIS A 162 -3.34 4.52 12.11
CA HIS A 162 -2.97 3.21 12.58
C HIS A 162 -4.07 2.56 13.43
N ARG A 163 -4.75 3.33 14.29
CA ARG A 163 -5.93 2.83 15.04
C ARG A 163 -7.06 2.45 14.09
N HIS A 164 -7.40 3.32 13.15
CA HIS A 164 -8.43 3.06 12.14
C HIS A 164 -8.15 1.79 11.33
N TYR A 165 -6.89 1.57 10.95
CA TYR A 165 -6.47 0.34 10.30
C TYR A 165 -6.75 -0.91 11.16
N CYS A 166 -6.54 -0.80 12.47
CA CYS A 166 -6.66 -1.93 13.40
C CYS A 166 -8.10 -2.27 13.78
N TYR A 167 -9.06 -1.36 13.57
CA TYR A 167 -10.47 -1.62 13.88
C TYR A 167 -11.05 -2.74 13.00
N HIS A 168 -11.91 -3.55 13.62
CA HIS A 168 -12.52 -4.72 13.00
C HIS A 168 -13.80 -5.09 13.75
N SER A 169 -14.81 -5.63 13.06
CA SER A 169 -16.11 -5.96 13.67
C SER A 169 -16.03 -7.05 14.75
N LEU A 170 -14.98 -7.86 14.72
CA LEU A 170 -14.68 -8.91 15.72
C LEU A 170 -13.71 -8.45 16.83
N ILE A 171 -13.28 -7.19 16.83
CA ILE A 171 -12.39 -6.63 17.86
C ILE A 171 -13.16 -5.51 18.56
N PRO A 172 -13.40 -5.60 19.88
CA PRO A 172 -14.15 -4.56 20.57
C PRO A 172 -13.37 -3.25 20.58
N GLN A 173 -14.10 -2.15 20.42
CA GLN A 173 -13.63 -0.81 20.75
C GLN A 173 -14.13 -0.52 22.17
N ASP A 174 -13.20 -0.55 23.13
CA ASP A 174 -13.48 -0.55 24.56
C ASP A 174 -14.40 -1.72 24.95
N THR A 175 -15.71 -1.48 25.09
CA THR A 175 -16.71 -2.49 25.46
C THR A 175 -17.68 -2.84 24.35
N THR A 176 -17.58 -2.20 23.19
CA THR A 176 -18.59 -2.29 22.12
C THR A 176 -18.02 -2.89 20.84
N PHE A 177 -18.80 -3.77 20.20
CA PHE A 177 -18.55 -4.23 18.84
C PHE A 177 -19.30 -3.34 17.87
N LYS A 178 -18.63 -2.92 16.80
CA LYS A 178 -19.19 -2.07 15.77
C LYS A 178 -19.14 -2.77 14.43
N ILE A 179 -20.17 -2.59 13.61
CA ILE A 179 -20.19 -3.10 12.24
C ILE A 179 -19.25 -2.30 11.34
N ALA A 180 -18.86 -2.87 10.19
CA ALA A 180 -17.88 -2.29 9.28
C ALA A 180 -18.20 -0.85 8.83
N SER A 181 -19.47 -0.57 8.52
CA SER A 181 -19.93 0.78 8.13
C SER A 181 -19.83 1.79 9.26
N GLN A 182 -20.21 1.39 10.49
CA GLN A 182 -20.06 2.22 11.68
C GLN A 182 -18.58 2.52 11.97
N ILE A 183 -17.71 1.52 11.85
CA ILE A 183 -16.26 1.70 12.02
C ILE A 183 -15.73 2.72 11.01
N HIS A 184 -16.14 2.61 9.74
CA HIS A 184 -15.72 3.55 8.70
C HIS A 184 -16.20 4.96 9.00
N HIS A 185 -17.50 5.13 9.25
CA HIS A 185 -18.12 6.42 9.57
C HIS A 185 -17.46 7.09 10.78
N ASP A 186 -17.31 6.37 11.90
CA ASP A 186 -16.70 6.89 13.13
C ASP A 186 -15.23 7.29 12.91
N SER A 187 -14.48 6.48 12.15
CA SER A 187 -13.07 6.77 11.82
C SER A 187 -12.92 8.01 10.95
N VAL A 188 -13.83 8.21 9.99
CA VAL A 188 -13.84 9.41 9.14
C VAL A 188 -14.14 10.64 9.98
N LYS A 189 -15.15 10.55 10.86
CA LYS A 189 -15.54 11.62 11.78
C LYS A 189 -14.42 12.00 12.74
N GLU A 190 -13.73 11.00 13.31
CA GLU A 190 -12.58 11.23 14.20
C GLU A 190 -11.45 11.98 13.46
N MET A 191 -11.07 11.54 12.26
CA MET A 191 -10.03 12.21 11.49
C MET A 191 -10.44 13.62 11.04
N TYR A 192 -11.71 13.79 10.66
CA TYR A 192 -12.25 15.09 10.27
C TYR A 192 -12.19 16.09 11.43
N ASN A 193 -12.73 15.72 12.59
CA ASN A 193 -12.73 16.55 13.79
C ASN A 193 -11.30 16.93 14.21
N PHE A 194 -10.36 15.97 14.16
CA PHE A 194 -8.94 16.25 14.40
C PHE A 194 -8.38 17.31 13.45
N CYS A 195 -8.75 17.25 12.16
CA CYS A 195 -8.30 18.24 11.18
C CYS A 195 -8.94 19.62 11.44
N VAL A 196 -10.22 19.68 11.81
CA VAL A 196 -10.92 20.94 12.13
C VAL A 196 -10.33 21.61 13.37
N GLU A 197 -10.13 20.86 14.45
CA GLU A 197 -9.58 21.36 15.72
C GLU A 197 -8.18 21.98 15.55
N HIS A 198 -7.40 21.46 14.59
CA HIS A 198 -6.04 21.92 14.32
C HIS A 198 -5.90 22.76 13.04
N GLN A 199 -7.02 23.21 12.45
CA GLN A 199 -7.06 24.00 11.21
C GLN A 199 -6.26 23.39 10.04
N LEU A 200 -6.36 22.07 9.86
CA LEU A 200 -5.62 21.28 8.87
C LEU A 200 -6.46 20.95 7.62
N SER A 201 -7.10 21.94 6.99
CA SER A 201 -8.00 21.73 5.85
C SER A 201 -7.31 21.08 4.63
N ASP A 202 -6.06 21.46 4.34
CA ASP A 202 -5.25 20.83 3.28
C ASP A 202 -4.94 19.35 3.56
N ALA A 203 -4.73 19.01 4.84
CA ALA A 203 -4.51 17.63 5.24
C ALA A 203 -5.79 16.82 5.08
N TRP A 204 -6.93 17.35 5.53
CA TRP A 204 -8.24 16.72 5.35
C TRP A 204 -8.55 16.45 3.88
N ALA A 205 -8.44 17.47 3.02
CA ALA A 205 -8.69 17.34 1.59
C ALA A 205 -7.87 16.20 0.94
N TYR A 206 -6.60 16.06 1.34
CA TYR A 206 -5.77 14.93 0.91
C TYR A 206 -6.23 13.60 1.52
N LEU A 207 -6.48 13.58 2.83
CA LEU A 207 -6.80 12.37 3.58
C LEU A 207 -8.12 11.76 3.09
N TYR A 208 -9.18 12.57 2.98
CA TYR A 208 -10.46 12.19 2.41
C TYR A 208 -10.29 11.51 1.06
N ARG A 209 -9.77 12.26 0.07
CA ARG A 209 -9.68 11.80 -1.32
C ARG A 209 -8.81 10.55 -1.51
N ARG A 210 -7.77 10.38 -0.70
CA ARG A 210 -6.78 9.31 -0.92
C ARG A 210 -6.89 8.14 0.03
N TRP A 211 -7.69 8.24 1.09
CA TRP A 211 -7.78 7.22 2.14
C TRP A 211 -9.20 7.01 2.70
N TYR A 212 -9.98 8.07 2.94
CA TYR A 212 -11.25 7.94 3.70
C TYR A 212 -12.53 7.84 2.86
N THR A 213 -12.50 8.11 1.55
CA THR A 213 -13.63 7.72 0.67
C THR A 213 -13.90 6.21 0.76
N ALA A 214 -15.14 5.76 0.59
CA ALA A 214 -15.51 4.35 0.60
C ALA A 214 -14.65 3.49 -0.34
N ASN A 215 -14.36 4.01 -1.53
CA ASN A 215 -13.52 3.34 -2.54
C ASN A 215 -12.05 3.19 -2.11
N MET A 216 -11.53 4.11 -1.30
CA MET A 216 -10.17 4.01 -0.78
C MET A 216 -10.14 3.20 0.52
N TRP A 217 -11.13 3.38 1.39
CA TRP A 217 -11.27 2.67 2.66
C TRP A 217 -11.21 1.16 2.47
N LYS A 218 -11.94 0.65 1.46
CA LYS A 218 -11.95 -0.78 1.12
C LYS A 218 -10.57 -1.38 0.83
N LEU A 219 -9.57 -0.56 0.48
CA LEU A 219 -8.23 -1.04 0.14
C LEU A 219 -7.30 -1.18 1.35
N TRP A 220 -7.52 -0.48 2.46
CA TRP A 220 -6.57 -0.46 3.58
C TRP A 220 -7.17 -0.80 4.94
N ALA A 221 -8.46 -0.59 5.17
CA ALA A 221 -9.06 -0.89 6.46
C ALA A 221 -9.26 -2.39 6.66
N ARG A 222 -8.98 -2.88 7.88
CA ARG A 222 -9.25 -4.28 8.24
C ARG A 222 -10.74 -4.55 8.39
N SER A 223 -11.54 -3.57 8.78
CA SER A 223 -12.99 -3.74 9.02
C SER A 223 -13.80 -4.17 7.79
N VAL A 224 -13.21 -4.14 6.59
CA VAL A 224 -13.85 -4.46 5.31
C VAL A 224 -13.92 -5.97 5.06
N VAL A 225 -13.09 -6.77 5.75
CA VAL A 225 -13.12 -8.24 5.66
C VAL A 225 -13.75 -8.84 6.91
N GLU A 226 -14.25 -10.07 6.78
CA GLU A 226 -14.78 -10.83 7.92
C GLU A 226 -13.66 -11.53 8.72
N HIS A 227 -12.60 -11.99 8.04
CA HIS A 227 -11.45 -12.60 8.69
C HIS A 227 -10.47 -11.52 9.16
N ILE A 228 -9.76 -11.78 10.25
CA ILE A 228 -8.69 -10.91 10.72
C ILE A 228 -7.39 -11.24 9.97
N PRO A 229 -6.84 -10.35 9.13
CA PRO A 229 -5.56 -10.62 8.50
C PRO A 229 -4.44 -10.61 9.55
N ASN A 230 -3.65 -11.69 9.59
CA ASN A 230 -2.46 -11.79 10.46
C ASN A 230 -1.34 -10.83 10.01
N ALA A 231 -1.22 -10.62 8.70
CA ALA A 231 -0.27 -9.67 8.13
C ALA A 231 -0.85 -8.25 8.13
N LYS A 232 0.04 -7.26 8.28
CA LYS A 232 -0.30 -5.83 8.11
C LYS A 232 0.49 -5.16 6.99
N SER A 233 1.55 -5.80 6.51
CA SER A 233 2.54 -5.19 5.63
C SER A 233 3.20 -6.21 4.69
N THR A 234 3.91 -5.70 3.70
CA THR A 234 4.82 -6.42 2.80
C THR A 234 6.19 -6.69 3.42
N MET A 235 6.35 -6.55 4.75
CA MET A 235 7.67 -6.65 5.40
C MET A 235 8.37 -7.99 5.20
N MET A 236 7.64 -9.11 5.10
CA MET A 236 8.27 -10.41 4.82
C MET A 236 8.95 -10.42 3.46
N ILE A 237 8.31 -9.85 2.44
CA ILE A 237 8.88 -9.80 1.09
C ILE A 237 9.97 -8.74 0.96
N GLU A 238 9.85 -7.62 1.67
CA GLU A 238 10.94 -6.64 1.78
C GLU A 238 12.17 -7.22 2.48
N SER A 239 11.97 -7.99 3.56
CA SER A 239 13.06 -8.70 4.24
C SER A 239 13.69 -9.74 3.33
N HIS A 240 12.87 -10.46 2.57
CA HIS A 240 13.33 -11.41 1.56
C HIS A 240 14.18 -10.71 0.48
N TRP A 241 13.80 -9.53 -0.01
CA TRP A 241 14.63 -8.72 -0.90
C TRP A 241 15.93 -8.25 -0.27
N ARG A 242 15.90 -7.87 1.00
CA ARG A 242 17.09 -7.47 1.74
C ARG A 242 18.09 -8.62 1.82
N VAL A 243 17.65 -9.84 2.15
CA VAL A 243 18.50 -11.04 2.18
C VAL A 243 19.09 -11.34 0.80
N LEU A 244 18.26 -11.35 -0.25
CA LEU A 244 18.73 -11.54 -1.62
C LEU A 244 19.85 -10.57 -1.98
N LYS A 245 19.63 -9.27 -1.76
CA LYS A 245 20.58 -8.22 -2.15
C LYS A 245 21.84 -8.20 -1.29
N ARG A 246 21.69 -8.30 0.03
CA ARG A 246 22.80 -8.11 0.98
C ARG A 246 23.58 -9.38 1.29
N ASN A 247 22.96 -10.55 1.22
CA ASN A 247 23.61 -11.81 1.61
C ASN A 247 24.05 -12.60 0.38
N HIS A 248 23.25 -12.63 -0.69
CA HIS A 248 23.55 -13.48 -1.84
C HIS A 248 24.16 -12.72 -3.03
N LEU A 249 23.78 -11.45 -3.24
CA LEU A 249 24.23 -10.64 -4.37
C LEU A 249 25.35 -9.64 -4.04
N TYR A 250 25.86 -9.61 -2.80
CA TYR A 250 26.81 -8.59 -2.35
C TYR A 250 28.11 -8.51 -3.17
N LEU A 251 28.66 -9.66 -3.60
CA LEU A 251 29.84 -9.71 -4.49
C LEU A 251 29.49 -9.54 -5.97
N ASN A 252 28.25 -9.84 -6.35
CA ASN A 252 27.80 -9.91 -7.72
C ASN A 252 26.62 -8.97 -7.92
N ASN A 253 26.85 -7.68 -7.74
CA ASN A 253 25.80 -6.67 -7.90
C ASN A 253 25.23 -6.71 -9.32
N GLN A 254 23.90 -6.85 -9.42
CA GLN A 254 23.18 -6.96 -10.69
C GLN A 254 23.84 -8.02 -11.59
N PRO A 255 23.75 -9.32 -11.27
CA PRO A 255 24.33 -10.37 -12.10
C PRO A 255 23.50 -10.61 -13.37
N ARG A 256 23.96 -11.52 -14.21
CA ARG A 256 23.14 -12.04 -15.31
C ARG A 256 21.89 -12.74 -14.76
N LEU A 257 20.85 -12.84 -15.59
CA LEU A 257 19.53 -13.34 -15.19
C LEU A 257 19.57 -14.81 -14.74
N ASP A 258 20.30 -15.65 -15.48
CA ASP A 258 20.54 -17.05 -15.16
C ASP A 258 21.17 -17.22 -13.77
N TYR A 259 22.19 -16.42 -13.45
CA TYR A 259 22.80 -16.44 -12.13
C TYR A 259 21.86 -15.93 -11.04
N LEU A 260 21.06 -14.89 -11.30
CA LEU A 260 20.02 -14.44 -10.35
C LEU A 260 19.03 -15.55 -10.04
N VAL A 261 18.50 -16.23 -11.07
CA VAL A 261 17.55 -17.34 -10.91
C VAL A 261 18.18 -18.49 -10.14
N TYR A 262 19.43 -18.85 -10.46
CA TYR A 262 20.19 -19.84 -9.71
C TYR A 262 20.31 -19.45 -8.23
N VAL A 263 20.68 -18.20 -7.93
CA VAL A 263 20.81 -17.71 -6.54
C VAL A 263 19.47 -17.79 -5.79
N ILE A 264 18.37 -17.38 -6.42
CA ILE A 264 17.04 -17.42 -5.80
C ILE A 264 16.68 -18.87 -5.45
N ILE A 265 16.79 -19.79 -6.42
CA ILE A 265 16.36 -21.17 -6.24
C ILE A 265 17.31 -21.96 -5.32
N GLN A 266 18.62 -21.88 -5.56
CA GLN A 266 19.60 -22.78 -4.98
C GLN A 266 20.23 -22.26 -3.68
N LYS A 267 20.19 -20.95 -3.44
CA LYS A 267 20.68 -20.35 -2.19
C LYS A 267 19.52 -19.86 -1.35
N GLN A 268 18.76 -18.90 -1.84
CA GLN A 268 17.78 -18.21 -1.03
C GLN A 268 16.62 -19.11 -0.58
N CYS A 269 16.01 -19.85 -1.50
CA CYS A 269 14.94 -20.78 -1.16
C CYS A 269 15.46 -21.96 -0.33
N THR A 270 16.65 -22.48 -0.65
CA THR A 270 17.33 -23.55 0.11
C THR A 270 17.58 -23.12 1.56
N ASP A 271 18.13 -21.94 1.79
CA ASP A 271 18.40 -21.42 3.13
C ASP A 271 17.11 -21.25 3.95
N LEU A 272 15.98 -20.94 3.31
CA LEU A 272 14.68 -20.87 3.99
C LEU A 272 14.12 -22.25 4.35
N LEU A 273 14.40 -23.28 3.56
CA LEU A 273 13.93 -24.64 3.81
C LEU A 273 14.81 -25.40 4.82
N TYR A 274 16.12 -25.16 4.78
CA TYR A 274 17.12 -25.92 5.56
C TYR A 274 17.83 -25.09 6.63
N GLY A 275 17.73 -23.76 6.59
CA GLY A 275 18.35 -22.87 7.58
C GLY A 275 17.58 -22.73 8.89
N CYS A 276 16.44 -23.41 9.05
CA CYS A 276 15.77 -23.61 10.35
C CYS A 276 16.38 -24.82 11.09
N GLY A 277 17.70 -24.81 11.25
CA GLY A 277 18.36 -25.58 12.29
C GLY A 277 18.25 -24.78 13.59
N PHE A 278 17.45 -25.28 14.54
CA PHE A 278 17.46 -24.80 15.91
C PHE A 278 18.91 -24.81 16.45
N LEU A 279 19.39 -23.64 16.84
CA LEU A 279 20.35 -23.45 17.93
C LEU A 279 19.77 -22.38 18.85
#